data_AF-A0A7Y6Y0D6-F1
#
_entry.id   AF-A0A7Y6Y0D6-F1
#
_cell.length_a   1.000
_cell.length_b   1.000
_cell.length_c   1.000
_cell.angle_alpha   90.00
_cell.angle_beta   90.00
_cell.angle_gamma   90.00
#
_symmetry.space_group_name_H-M   'P 1'
#
loop_
_entity.id
_entity.type
_entity.pdbx_description
1 polymer ?
#
loop_
_entity_poly.entity_id
_entity_poly.type
_entity_poly.pdbx_seq_one_letter_code
_entity_poly.pdbx_strand_id
1 'polypeptide(L)'
;MSAQNTSYAGDEELVAQFLEWTGSAMLEMRDIVNGMADTEAKDADTSTRLYDLSHNIKGMGASFDFQLMTSVGTSLCKYIKTADGDLSKRVIDAHVRAFEVVLEHKIKGDGGEKGAALESRLAAIIAEAG
;
A
#
# COMPACT_ATOMS: atom_id res chain seq x y z
N MET A 1 -27.48 -18.48 35.26
CA MET A 1 -27.20 -17.61 34.11
C MET A 1 -25.70 -17.37 34.07
N SER A 2 -25.07 -17.61 32.92
CA SER A 2 -23.80 -17.02 32.46
C SER A 2 -23.19 -17.96 31.42
N ALA A 3 -23.77 -17.97 30.22
CA ALA A 3 -23.07 -18.45 29.04
C ALA A 3 -22.06 -17.36 28.68
N GLN A 4 -20.78 -17.68 28.79
CA GLN A 4 -19.69 -16.80 28.39
C GLN A 4 -19.72 -16.67 26.86
N ASN A 5 -20.11 -15.49 26.41
CA ASN A 5 -20.16 -15.11 25.00
C ASN A 5 -18.75 -14.73 24.52
N THR A 6 -17.85 -15.71 24.47
CA THR A 6 -16.50 -15.56 23.89
C THR A 6 -16.53 -16.05 22.44
N SER A 7 -16.83 -15.16 21.50
CA SER A 7 -16.46 -15.32 20.09
C SER A 7 -16.89 -14.07 19.33
N TYR A 8 -16.09 -13.62 18.37
CA TYR A 8 -16.34 -12.54 17.38
C TYR A 8 -15.90 -11.09 17.67
N ALA A 9 -15.45 -10.72 18.87
CA ALA A 9 -14.96 -9.34 19.09
C ALA A 9 -13.48 -9.12 18.67
N GLY A 10 -12.68 -10.18 18.55
CA GLY A 10 -11.24 -10.07 18.30
C GLY A 10 -10.90 -9.65 16.87
N ASP A 11 -11.62 -10.18 15.88
CA ASP A 11 -11.31 -9.94 14.46
C ASP A 11 -11.65 -8.50 14.03
N GLU A 12 -12.76 -7.93 14.52
CA GLU A 12 -13.15 -6.56 14.18
C GLU A 12 -12.19 -5.51 14.78
N GLU A 13 -11.71 -5.73 16.00
CA GLU A 13 -10.75 -4.84 16.65
C GLU A 13 -9.35 -4.92 15.99
N LEU A 14 -8.94 -6.11 15.54
CA LEU A 14 -7.72 -6.29 14.76
C LEU A 14 -7.80 -5.63 13.38
N VAL A 15 -8.95 -5.76 12.70
CA VAL A 15 -9.20 -5.06 11.44
C VAL A 15 -9.19 -3.55 11.65
N ALA A 16 -9.78 -3.03 12.73
CA ALA A 16 -9.75 -1.60 13.04
C ALA A 16 -8.32 -1.08 13.27
N GLN A 17 -7.51 -1.79 14.07
CA GLN A 17 -6.10 -1.46 14.28
C GLN A 17 -5.30 -1.53 12.98
N PHE A 18 -5.56 -2.53 12.12
CA PHE A 18 -4.95 -2.61 10.80
C PHE A 18 -5.32 -1.40 9.92
N LEU A 19 -6.59 -1.01 9.88
CA LEU A 19 -7.05 0.13 9.09
C LEU A 19 -6.46 1.45 9.61
N GLU A 20 -6.35 1.61 10.93
CA GLU A 20 -5.74 2.78 11.57
C GLU A 20 -4.23 2.85 11.27
N TRP A 21 -3.51 1.75 11.46
CA TRP A 21 -2.09 1.67 11.13
C TRP A 21 -1.85 1.88 9.63
N THR A 22 -2.68 1.27 8.77
CA THR A 22 -2.57 1.43 7.31
C THR A 22 -2.83 2.87 6.91
N GLY A 23 -3.84 3.52 7.51
CA GLY A 23 -4.09 4.95 7.31
C GLY A 23 -2.89 5.81 7.70
N SER A 24 -2.26 5.52 8.84
CA SER A 24 -1.04 6.21 9.30
C SER A 24 0.14 5.97 8.34
N ALA A 25 0.32 4.75 7.86
CA ALA A 25 1.33 4.40 6.86
C ALA A 25 1.09 5.16 5.53
N MET A 26 -0.17 5.32 5.10
CA MET A 26 -0.49 6.11 3.90
C MET A 26 -0.17 7.59 4.09
N LEU A 27 -0.44 8.15 5.26
CA LEU A 27 -0.07 9.53 5.58
C LEU A 27 1.45 9.72 5.53
N GLU A 28 2.21 8.76 6.07
CA GLU A 28 3.68 8.79 5.99
C GLU A 28 4.18 8.67 4.54
N MET A 29 3.65 7.74 3.75
CA MET A 29 3.99 7.64 2.32
C MET A 29 3.64 8.92 1.56
N ARG A 30 2.50 9.55 1.89
CA ARG A 30 2.05 10.81 1.29
C ARG A 30 2.99 11.96 1.64
N ASP A 31 3.45 12.05 2.89
CA ASP A 31 4.43 13.04 3.33
C ASP A 31 5.75 12.87 2.59
N ILE A 32 6.23 11.63 2.47
CA ILE A 32 7.42 11.28 1.68
C ILE A 32 7.26 11.76 0.22
N VAL A 33 6.15 11.43 -0.46
CA VAL A 33 5.89 11.86 -1.85
C VAL A 33 5.84 13.38 -1.99
N ASN A 34 5.29 14.09 -1.00
CA ASN A 34 5.25 15.55 -1.00
C ASN A 34 6.64 16.18 -0.77
N GLY A 35 7.51 15.50 -0.01
CA GLY A 35 8.89 15.89 0.22
C GLY A 35 9.84 15.53 -0.92
N MET A 36 9.47 14.57 -1.79
CA MET A 36 10.23 14.23 -2.99
C MET A 36 10.23 15.40 -3.97
N ALA A 37 11.43 15.84 -4.38
CA ALA A 37 11.57 16.79 -5.47
C ALA A 37 11.05 16.17 -6.78
N ASP A 38 10.61 17.01 -7.73
CA ASP A 38 10.19 16.55 -9.06
C ASP A 38 11.35 15.99 -9.91
N THR A 39 12.59 16.17 -9.43
CA THR A 39 13.82 15.67 -10.03
C THR A 39 14.23 14.37 -9.35
N GLU A 40 14.59 13.37 -10.16
CA GLU A 40 15.13 12.08 -9.75
C GLU A 40 16.38 12.31 -8.90
N ALA A 41 16.23 12.13 -7.58
CA ALA A 41 17.31 12.25 -6.62
C ALA A 41 17.47 10.91 -5.93
N LYS A 42 18.71 10.41 -5.88
CA LYS A 42 19.04 9.18 -5.16
C LYS A 42 18.84 9.39 -3.67
N ASP A 43 17.69 8.97 -3.17
CA ASP A 43 17.35 9.02 -1.76
C ASP A 43 17.14 7.61 -1.20
N ALA A 44 18.25 7.05 -0.71
CA ALA A 44 18.29 5.70 -0.17
C ALA A 44 17.48 5.56 1.13
N ASP A 45 17.35 6.63 1.92
CA ASP A 45 16.55 6.64 3.14
C ASP A 45 15.06 6.55 2.80
N THR A 46 14.59 7.39 1.88
CA THR A 46 13.23 7.38 1.33
C THR A 46 12.88 6.04 0.71
N SER A 47 13.78 5.48 -0.10
CA SER A 47 13.57 4.16 -0.72
C SER A 47 13.42 3.06 0.33
N THR A 48 14.24 3.10 1.37
CA THR A 48 14.17 2.13 2.48
C THR A 48 12.85 2.25 3.25
N ARG A 49 12.44 3.48 3.58
CA ARG A 49 11.17 3.75 4.27
C ARG A 49 9.96 3.27 3.48
N LEU A 50 9.87 3.66 2.21
CA LEU A 50 8.78 3.24 1.32
C LEU A 50 8.74 1.71 1.16
N TYR A 51 9.91 1.07 1.09
CA TYR A 51 9.99 -0.40 1.02
C TYR A 51 9.44 -1.06 2.28
N ASP A 52 9.84 -0.56 3.46
CA ASP A 52 9.40 -1.11 4.76
C ASP A 52 7.89 -0.96 4.95
N LEU A 53 7.35 0.23 4.71
CA LEU A 53 5.90 0.48 4.77
C LEU A 53 5.14 -0.45 3.82
N SER A 54 5.60 -0.55 2.56
CA SER A 54 4.97 -1.42 1.55
C SER A 54 5.01 -2.90 1.95
N HIS A 55 6.12 -3.35 2.53
CA HIS A 55 6.30 -4.71 3.01
C HIS A 55 5.34 -5.03 4.16
N ASN A 56 5.19 -4.12 5.11
CA ASN A 56 4.28 -4.26 6.24
C ASN A 56 2.81 -4.28 5.79
N ILE A 57 2.41 -3.34 4.91
CA ILE A 57 1.06 -3.28 4.32
C ILE A 57 0.74 -4.59 3.60
N LYS A 58 1.69 -5.12 2.82
CA LYS A 58 1.53 -6.41 2.14
C LYS A 58 1.31 -7.56 3.12
N GLY A 59 2.13 -7.65 4.18
CA GLY A 59 2.03 -8.71 5.17
C GLY A 59 0.66 -8.74 5.86
N MET A 60 0.14 -7.55 6.19
CA MET A 60 -1.16 -7.43 6.85
C MET A 60 -2.34 -7.58 5.88
N GLY A 61 -2.25 -7.05 4.66
CA GLY A 61 -3.34 -7.13 3.67
C GLY A 61 -3.76 -8.57 3.35
N ALA A 62 -2.80 -9.49 3.27
CA ALA A 62 -3.07 -10.91 3.02
C ALA A 62 -3.82 -11.57 4.18
N SER A 63 -3.64 -11.06 5.41
CA SER A 63 -4.25 -11.61 6.63
C SER A 63 -5.71 -11.17 6.81
N PHE A 64 -6.10 -10.03 6.22
CA PHE A 64 -7.41 -9.40 6.43
C PHE A 64 -8.32 -9.40 5.18
N ASP A 65 -8.06 -10.27 4.20
CA ASP A 65 -8.82 -10.38 2.95
C ASP A 65 -8.67 -9.15 2.01
N PHE A 66 -7.54 -8.43 2.08
CA PHE A 66 -7.21 -7.33 1.17
C PHE A 66 -6.12 -7.76 0.17
N GLN A 67 -6.47 -8.67 -0.75
CA GLN A 67 -5.51 -9.16 -1.75
C GLN A 67 -5.03 -8.04 -2.68
N LEU A 68 -5.90 -7.10 -3.05
CA LEU A 68 -5.54 -5.96 -3.87
C LEU A 68 -4.49 -5.07 -3.18
N MET A 69 -4.66 -4.80 -1.88
CA MET A 69 -3.67 -4.08 -1.06
C MET A 69 -2.32 -4.80 -1.07
N THR A 70 -2.35 -6.13 -0.94
CA THR A 70 -1.15 -7.00 -0.99
C THR A 70 -0.45 -6.93 -2.35
N SER A 71 -1.23 -6.90 -3.42
CA SER A 71 -0.74 -6.86 -4.80
C SER A 71 -0.10 -5.51 -5.12
N VAL A 72 -0.76 -4.40 -4.76
CA VAL A 72 -0.21 -3.04 -4.90
C VAL A 72 1.08 -2.87 -4.09
N GLY A 73 1.13 -3.36 -2.85
CA GLY A 73 2.37 -3.32 -2.05
C GLY A 73 3.49 -4.18 -2.61
N THR A 74 3.16 -5.32 -3.19
CA THR A 74 4.15 -6.16 -3.88
C THR A 74 4.72 -5.45 -5.12
N SER A 75 3.87 -4.79 -5.90
CA SER A 75 4.27 -3.97 -7.06
C SER A 75 5.23 -2.86 -6.63
N LEU A 76 4.87 -2.10 -5.58
CA LEU A 76 5.70 -1.01 -5.07
C LEU A 76 7.06 -1.50 -4.54
N CYS A 77 7.10 -2.57 -3.74
CA CYS A 77 8.35 -3.17 -3.29
C CYS A 77 9.26 -3.58 -4.45
N LYS A 78 8.68 -4.14 -5.53
CA LYS A 78 9.42 -4.55 -6.72
C LYS A 78 9.98 -3.33 -7.45
N TYR A 79 9.17 -2.28 -7.63
CA TYR A 79 9.59 -1.04 -8.25
C TYR A 79 10.77 -0.41 -7.49
N ILE A 80 10.65 -0.26 -6.16
CA ILE A 80 11.71 0.33 -5.33
C ILE A 80 13.02 -0.46 -5.44
N LYS A 81 12.94 -1.80 -5.47
CA LYS A 81 14.11 -2.67 -5.68
C LYS A 81 14.74 -2.50 -7.05
N THR A 82 13.94 -2.31 -8.09
CA THR A 82 14.43 -2.12 -9.47
C THR A 82 15.01 -0.73 -9.69
N ALA A 83 14.46 0.28 -9.02
CA ALA A 83 14.89 1.67 -9.11
C ALA A 83 16.28 1.94 -8.51
N ASP A 84 16.78 1.08 -7.60
CA ASP A 84 18.12 1.22 -6.96
C ASP A 84 18.39 2.63 -6.38
N GLY A 85 17.35 3.23 -5.78
CA GLY A 85 17.38 4.58 -5.21
C GLY A 85 16.91 5.70 -6.15
N ASP A 86 16.71 5.43 -7.43
CA ASP A 86 16.20 6.38 -8.43
C ASP A 86 14.67 6.31 -8.54
N LEU A 87 13.99 6.80 -7.51
CA LEU A 87 12.54 6.70 -7.41
C LEU A 87 11.84 7.82 -8.16
N SER A 88 10.98 7.45 -9.11
CA SER A 88 10.07 8.38 -9.76
C SER A 88 8.92 8.73 -8.83
N LYS A 89 8.85 10.01 -8.42
CA LYS A 89 7.75 10.57 -7.64
C LYS A 89 6.37 10.22 -8.23
N ARG A 90 6.24 10.22 -9.56
CA ARG A 90 5.00 9.86 -10.27
C ARG A 90 4.57 8.43 -10.00
N VAL A 91 5.52 7.49 -9.98
CA VAL A 91 5.24 6.09 -9.69
C VAL A 91 4.83 5.91 -8.24
N ILE A 92 5.56 6.53 -7.30
CA ILE A 92 5.24 6.43 -5.87
C ILE A 92 3.87 7.07 -5.60
N ASP A 93 3.59 8.28 -6.12
CA ASP A 93 2.29 8.95 -5.99
C ASP A 93 1.13 8.08 -6.49
N ALA A 94 1.32 7.42 -7.65
CA ALA A 94 0.30 6.53 -8.20
C ALA A 94 0.01 5.34 -7.27
N HIS A 95 1.04 4.72 -6.67
CA HIS A 95 0.86 3.62 -5.73
C HIS A 95 0.20 4.08 -4.43
N VAL A 96 0.60 5.24 -3.88
CA VAL A 96 -0.04 5.81 -2.68
C VAL A 96 -1.52 6.07 -2.93
N ARG A 97 -1.88 6.68 -4.07
CA ARG A 97 -3.30 6.85 -4.46
C ARG A 97 -4.03 5.53 -4.59
N ALA A 98 -3.39 4.53 -5.19
CA ALA A 98 -4.00 3.21 -5.32
C ALA A 98 -4.33 2.62 -3.94
N PHE A 99 -3.41 2.71 -2.99
CA PHE A 99 -3.67 2.27 -1.63
C PHE A 99 -4.77 3.06 -0.92
N GLU A 100 -4.78 4.40 -1.05
CA GLU A 100 -5.83 5.26 -0.50
C GLU A 100 -7.20 4.86 -1.05
N VAL A 101 -7.32 4.61 -2.36
CA VAL A 101 -8.57 4.17 -3.00
C VAL A 101 -9.02 2.81 -2.45
N VAL A 102 -8.09 1.85 -2.31
CA VAL A 102 -8.40 0.52 -1.75
C VAL A 102 -8.87 0.63 -0.31
N LEU A 103 -8.23 1.49 0.49
CA LEU A 103 -8.57 1.71 1.90
C LEU A 103 -9.90 2.46 2.06
N GLU A 104 -10.11 3.54 1.30
CA GLU A 104 -11.31 4.38 1.33
C GLU A 104 -12.56 3.60 0.93
N HIS A 105 -12.45 2.81 -0.15
CA HIS A 105 -13.54 1.94 -0.60
C HIS A 105 -13.58 0.58 0.12
N LYS A 106 -12.64 0.31 1.04
CA LYS A 106 -12.48 -0.96 1.75
C LYS A 106 -12.60 -2.17 0.80
N ILE A 107 -11.87 -2.10 -0.31
CA ILE A 107 -11.94 -3.10 -1.38
C ILE A 107 -11.34 -4.41 -0.88
N LYS A 108 -12.20 -5.41 -0.66
CA LYS A 108 -11.81 -6.76 -0.27
C LYS A 108 -11.49 -7.64 -1.49
N GLY A 109 -10.74 -8.71 -1.26
CA GLY A 109 -10.23 -9.61 -2.28
C GLY A 109 -9.33 -8.87 -3.27
N ASP A 110 -9.40 -9.28 -4.53
CA ASP A 110 -8.68 -8.69 -5.67
C ASP A 110 -9.34 -7.40 -6.20
N GLY A 111 -10.52 -7.01 -5.71
CA GLY A 111 -11.26 -5.86 -6.21
C GLY A 111 -11.87 -6.03 -7.60
N GLY A 112 -11.87 -7.25 -8.15
CA GLY A 112 -12.45 -7.62 -9.41
C GLY A 112 -11.90 -6.80 -10.58
N GLU A 113 -12.79 -6.40 -11.48
CA GLU A 113 -12.44 -5.63 -12.67
C GLU A 113 -11.80 -4.27 -12.34
N LYS A 114 -12.21 -3.64 -11.22
CA LYS A 114 -11.65 -2.36 -10.77
C LYS A 114 -10.23 -2.52 -10.24
N GLY A 115 -9.98 -3.57 -9.46
CA GLY A 115 -8.66 -3.89 -8.94
C GLY A 115 -7.69 -4.23 -10.06
N ALA A 116 -8.09 -5.10 -10.98
CA ALA A 116 -7.30 -5.42 -12.17
C ALA A 116 -6.99 -4.19 -13.04
N ALA A 117 -7.97 -3.29 -13.23
CA ALA A 117 -7.74 -2.03 -13.94
C ALA A 117 -6.77 -1.10 -13.21
N LEU A 118 -6.83 -1.06 -11.88
CA LEU A 118 -5.90 -0.28 -11.05
C LEU A 118 -4.47 -0.81 -11.15
N GLU A 119 -4.29 -2.12 -11.00
CA GLU A 119 -2.99 -2.79 -11.14
C GLU A 119 -2.41 -2.60 -12.55
N SER A 120 -3.24 -2.74 -13.58
CA SER A 120 -2.82 -2.50 -14.96
C SER A 120 -2.36 -1.06 -15.19
N ARG A 121 -3.07 -0.08 -14.60
CA ARG A 121 -2.66 1.34 -14.65
C ARG A 121 -1.34 1.58 -13.93
N LEU A 122 -1.14 0.98 -12.76
CA LEU A 122 0.13 1.09 -12.02
C LEU A 122 1.29 0.51 -12.83
N ALA A 123 1.09 -0.67 -13.42
CA ALA A 123 2.10 -1.31 -14.26
C ALA A 123 2.47 -0.44 -15.47
N ALA A 124 1.48 0.21 -16.10
CA ALA A 124 1.73 1.14 -17.19
C ALA A 124 2.55 2.35 -16.72
N ILE A 125 2.21 2.96 -15.58
CA ILE A 125 2.95 4.12 -15.04
C ILE A 125 4.40 3.74 -14.68
N ILE A 126 4.63 2.55 -14.13
CA ILE A 126 5.99 2.04 -13.88
C ILE A 126 6.75 1.89 -15.20
N ALA A 127 6.12 1.33 -16.24
CA ALA A 127 6.75 1.13 -17.54
C ALA A 127 7.04 2.45 -18.27
N GLU A 128 6.27 3.51 -18.03
CA GLU A 128 6.56 4.85 -18.56
C GLU A 128 7.69 5.57 -17.80
N ALA A 129 8.02 5.12 -16.59
CA ALA A 129 9.00 5.76 -15.72
C ALA A 129 10.39 5.10 -15.76
N GLY A 130 10.55 4.01 -16.52
CA GLY A 130 11.85 3.35 -16.77
C GLY A 130 12.28 3.50 -18.21
#